data_AF-A0A2W5GPX6-F1
#
_entry.id   AF-A0A2W5GPX6-F1
#
_cell.length_a   1.000
_cell.length_b   1.000
_cell.length_c   1.000
_cell.angle_alpha   90.00
_cell.angle_beta   90.00
_cell.angle_gamma   90.00
#
_symmetry.space_group_name_H-M   'P 1'
#
loop_
_entity.id
_entity.type
_entity.pdbx_description
1 polymer ?
#
loop_
_entity_poly.entity_id
_entity_poly.type
_entity_poly.pdbx_seq_one_letter_code
_entity_poly.pdbx_strand_id
1 'polypeptide(L)'
;VHEFAFVNSIINSLVSVLLLIGLFAAKSKKFKLHKGVMFTAMVLSFLFLLSYVCHHIWAGDTHYGNTGFIKYVYYFILVTHIILAAVIMPFILYTTYRALTAEFGKHRKLAKYTWPLWFYVSVTGVIVYWMISPFYN
;
A
#
# COMPACT_ATOMS: atom_id res chain seq x y z
N VAL A 1 -7.15 -11.25 -15.57
CA VAL A 1 -5.88 -11.14 -14.83
C VAL A 1 -5.36 -9.70 -14.86
N HIS A 2 -5.14 -9.12 -16.03
CA HIS A 2 -4.55 -7.76 -16.17
C HIS A 2 -5.41 -6.62 -15.60
N GLU A 3 -6.74 -6.69 -15.73
CA GLU A 3 -7.67 -5.69 -15.17
C GLU A 3 -7.53 -5.54 -13.64
N PHE A 4 -7.35 -6.65 -12.92
CA PHE A 4 -7.16 -6.62 -11.46
C PHE A 4 -5.84 -5.96 -11.08
N ALA A 5 -4.77 -6.24 -11.81
CA ALA A 5 -3.47 -5.63 -11.58
C ALA A 5 -3.52 -4.10 -11.82
N PHE A 6 -4.23 -3.67 -12.87
CA PHE A 6 -4.43 -2.26 -13.17
C PHE A 6 -5.24 -1.55 -12.07
N VAL A 7 -6.39 -2.11 -11.69
CA VAL A 7 -7.22 -1.57 -10.59
C VAL A 7 -6.40 -1.49 -9.29
N ASN A 8 -5.63 -2.53 -8.97
CA ASN A 8 -4.77 -2.54 -7.79
C ASN A 8 -3.68 -1.46 -7.84
N SER A 9 -3.09 -1.18 -9.01
CA SER A 9 -2.13 -0.08 -9.17
C SER A 9 -2.78 1.29 -9.00
N ILE A 10 -4.02 1.48 -9.45
CA ILE A 10 -4.77 2.72 -9.25
C ILE A 10 -5.04 2.92 -7.77
N ILE A 11 -5.53 1.88 -7.08
CA ILE A 11 -5.81 1.94 -5.65
C ILE A 11 -4.54 2.32 -4.87
N ASN A 12 -3.41 1.67 -5.15
CA ASN A 12 -2.13 1.97 -4.49
C ASN A 12 -1.61 3.38 -4.81
N SER A 13 -1.83 3.87 -6.03
CA SER A 13 -1.51 5.26 -6.39
C SER A 13 -2.33 6.25 -5.57
N LEU A 14 -3.64 6.02 -5.45
CA LEU A 14 -4.54 6.83 -4.63
C LEU A 14 -4.13 6.79 -3.15
N VAL A 15 -3.82 5.61 -2.61
CA VAL A 15 -3.33 5.45 -1.24
C VAL A 15 -2.04 6.26 -1.03
N SER A 16 -1.07 6.19 -1.95
CA SER A 16 0.18 6.95 -1.86
C SER A 16 -0.07 8.46 -1.77
N VAL A 17 -0.97 8.99 -2.60
CA VAL A 17 -1.36 10.41 -2.57
C VAL A 17 -2.08 10.76 -1.28
N LEU A 18 -3.04 9.95 -0.83
CA LEU A 18 -3.76 10.16 0.43
C LEU A 18 -2.81 10.14 1.63
N LEU A 19 -1.79 9.27 1.64
CA LEU A 19 -0.77 9.21 2.70
C LEU A 19 0.05 10.50 2.80
N LEU A 20 0.41 11.09 1.66
CA LEU A 20 1.07 12.40 1.63
C LEU A 20 0.14 13.49 2.14
N ILE A 21 -1.11 13.56 1.65
CA ILE A 21 -2.12 14.52 2.11
C ILE A 21 -2.34 14.39 3.62
N GLY A 22 -2.46 13.17 4.14
CA GLY A 22 -2.65 12.89 5.55
C GLY A 22 -1.46 13.31 6.42
N LEU A 23 -0.23 13.14 5.93
CA LEU A 23 0.97 13.61 6.60
C LEU A 23 1.01 15.14 6.68
N PHE A 24 0.73 15.82 5.57
CA PHE A 24 0.68 17.28 5.53
C PHE A 24 -0.45 17.81 6.43
N ALA A 25 -1.64 17.21 6.39
CA ALA A 25 -2.75 17.57 7.26
C ALA A 25 -2.40 17.44 8.75
N ALA A 26 -1.71 16.37 9.14
CA ALA A 26 -1.24 16.18 10.52
C ALA A 26 -0.21 17.24 10.93
N LYS A 27 0.77 17.53 10.05
CA LYS A 27 1.79 18.58 10.30
C LYS A 27 1.17 19.96 10.42
N SER A 28 0.14 20.26 9.63
CA SER A 28 -0.63 21.50 9.69
C SER A 28 -1.70 21.52 10.78
N LYS A 29 -1.74 20.52 11.68
CA LYS A 29 -2.73 20.40 12.78
C LYS A 29 -4.19 20.35 12.30
N LYS A 30 -4.44 20.03 11.02
CA LYS A 30 -5.78 19.87 10.42
C LYS A 30 -6.30 18.46 10.69
N PHE A 31 -6.58 18.13 11.96
CA PHE A 31 -6.87 16.76 12.39
C PHE A 31 -8.16 16.15 11.82
N LYS A 32 -9.19 16.97 11.56
CA LYS A 32 -10.43 16.51 10.91
C LYS A 32 -10.15 15.98 9.50
N LEU A 33 -9.35 16.71 8.72
CA LEU A 33 -8.91 16.30 7.39
C LEU A 33 -8.02 15.07 7.46
N HIS A 34 -7.02 15.06 8.37
CA HIS A 34 -6.16 13.91 8.59
C HIS A 34 -6.97 12.63 8.87
N LYS A 35 -7.93 12.68 9.80
CA LYS A 35 -8.78 11.54 10.15
C LYS A 35 -9.54 11.00 8.93
N GLY A 36 -10.19 11.89 8.16
CA GLY A 36 -10.94 11.49 6.97
C GLY A 36 -10.04 10.83 5.92
N VAL A 37 -8.93 11.48 5.58
CA VAL A 37 -7.99 11.00 4.57
C VAL A 37 -7.34 9.66 4.97
N MET A 38 -6.93 9.50 6.23
CA MET A 38 -6.33 8.25 6.72
C MET A 38 -7.34 7.11 6.76
N PHE A 39 -8.60 7.38 7.11
CA PHE A 39 -9.65 6.37 7.08
C PHE A 39 -9.92 5.91 5.64
N THR A 40 -10.02 6.83 4.67
CA THR A 40 -10.14 6.49 3.25
C THR A 40 -8.95 5.66 2.76
N ALA A 41 -7.72 6.05 3.10
CA ALA A 41 -6.53 5.30 2.74
C ALA A 41 -6.53 3.87 3.30
N MET A 42 -6.99 3.70 4.55
CA MET A 42 -7.13 2.39 5.20
C MET A 42 -8.16 1.50 4.48
N VAL A 43 -9.34 2.04 4.14
CA VAL A 43 -10.37 1.31 3.39
C VAL A 43 -9.86 0.89 2.01
N LEU A 44 -9.21 1.80 1.29
CA LEU A 44 -8.61 1.49 0.00
C LEU A 44 -7.52 0.42 0.10
N SER A 45 -6.68 0.47 1.14
CA SER A 45 -5.63 -0.55 1.36
C SER A 45 -6.23 -1.92 1.67
N PHE A 46 -7.34 -1.96 2.41
CA PHE A 46 -8.08 -3.20 2.65
C PHE A 46 -8.70 -3.77 1.37
N LEU A 47 -9.33 -2.91 0.55
CA LEU A 47 -9.87 -3.31 -0.76
C LEU A 47 -8.78 -3.81 -1.70
N PHE A 48 -7.61 -3.17 -1.70
CA PHE A 48 -6.44 -3.65 -2.44
C PHE A 48 -6.02 -5.04 -1.99
N LEU A 49 -5.89 -5.27 -0.67
CA LEU A 49 -5.49 -6.58 -0.14
C LEU A 49 -6.51 -7.67 -0.53
N LEU A 50 -7.80 -7.38 -0.40
CA LEU A 50 -8.86 -8.32 -0.77
C LEU A 50 -8.82 -8.65 -2.26
N SER A 51 -8.72 -7.63 -3.12
CA SER A 51 -8.56 -7.78 -4.57
C SER A 51 -7.32 -8.59 -4.92
N TYR A 52 -6.18 -8.32 -4.28
CA TYR A 52 -4.91 -9.04 -4.47
C TYR A 52 -5.03 -10.53 -4.11
N VAL A 53 -5.61 -10.85 -2.94
CA VAL A 53 -5.79 -12.25 -2.50
C VAL A 53 -6.76 -12.99 -3.42
N CYS A 54 -7.92 -12.40 -3.74
CA CYS A 54 -8.87 -12.99 -4.67
C CYS A 54 -8.23 -13.26 -6.04
N HIS A 55 -7.46 -12.29 -6.55
CA HIS A 55 -6.73 -12.47 -7.81
C HIS A 55 -5.69 -13.58 -7.70
N HIS A 56 -4.90 -13.63 -6.63
CA HIS A 56 -3.85 -14.65 -6.48
C HIS A 56 -4.41 -16.08 -6.37
N ILE A 57 -5.63 -16.24 -5.85
CA ILE A 57 -6.30 -17.55 -5.77
C ILE A 57 -6.86 -17.97 -7.14
N TRP A 58 -7.30 -17.02 -7.97
CA TRP A 58 -7.98 -17.31 -9.24
C TRP A 58 -7.12 -17.14 -10.50
N ALA A 59 -6.01 -16.42 -10.42
CA ALA A 59 -5.11 -16.18 -11.53
C ALA A 59 -3.91 -17.13 -11.48
N GLY A 60 -3.55 -17.72 -12.64
CA GLY A 60 -2.29 -18.44 -12.79
C GLY A 60 -1.08 -17.51 -12.75
N ASP A 61 0.12 -18.10 -12.64
CA ASP A 61 1.37 -17.37 -12.51
C ASP A 61 1.75 -16.59 -13.78
N THR A 62 1.84 -15.26 -13.69
CA THR A 62 2.45 -14.42 -14.73
C THR A 62 3.96 -14.38 -14.56
N HIS A 63 4.67 -14.91 -15.56
CA HIS A 63 6.12 -14.92 -15.56
C HIS A 63 6.69 -13.57 -16.02
N TYR A 64 7.65 -13.03 -15.28
CA TYR A 64 8.37 -11.84 -15.67
C TYR A 64 9.33 -12.14 -16.84
N GLY A 65 9.02 -11.62 -18.02
CA GLY A 65 9.71 -11.97 -19.28
C GLY A 65 11.07 -11.32 -19.50
N ASN A 66 11.51 -10.41 -18.62
CA ASN A 66 12.78 -9.70 -18.79
C ASN A 66 13.98 -10.53 -18.30
N THR A 67 15.18 -10.28 -18.83
CA THR A 67 16.42 -11.00 -18.49
C THR A 67 17.46 -10.07 -17.85
N GLY A 68 18.49 -10.64 -17.21
CA GLY A 68 19.58 -9.87 -16.60
C GLY A 68 19.23 -9.18 -15.29
N PHE A 69 19.95 -8.10 -14.95
CA PHE A 69 19.89 -7.42 -13.64
C PHE A 69 18.48 -6.93 -13.26
N ILE A 70 17.70 -6.44 -14.24
CA ILE A 70 16.36 -5.89 -14.01
C ILE A 70 15.36 -6.92 -13.47
N LYS A 71 15.55 -8.21 -13.81
CA LYS A 71 14.76 -9.32 -13.26
C LYS A 71 14.95 -9.44 -11.75
N TYR A 72 16.19 -9.35 -11.27
CA TYR A 72 16.49 -9.41 -9.84
C TYR A 72 15.91 -8.22 -9.08
N VAL A 73 15.98 -7.02 -9.68
CA VAL A 73 15.35 -5.81 -9.11
C VAL A 73 13.83 -5.99 -8.98
N TYR A 74 13.18 -6.52 -10.03
CA TYR A 74 11.74 -6.80 -10.00
C TYR A 74 11.37 -7.75 -8.86
N TYR A 75 12.01 -8.92 -8.80
CA TYR A 75 11.69 -9.91 -7.77
C TYR A 75 12.04 -9.44 -6.36
N PHE A 76 13.12 -8.68 -6.20
CA PHE A 76 13.45 -8.07 -4.92
C PHE A 76 12.33 -7.15 -4.44
N ILE A 77 11.89 -6.20 -5.29
CA ILE A 77 10.81 -5.28 -4.95
C ILE A 77 9.48 -6.02 -4.75
N LEU A 78 9.18 -7.02 -5.59
CA LEU A 78 7.96 -7.82 -5.48
C LEU A 78 7.89 -8.57 -4.15
N VAL A 79 8.96 -9.28 -3.78
CA VAL A 79 9.01 -10.06 -2.54
C VAL A 79 8.94 -9.13 -1.32
N THR A 80 9.70 -8.03 -1.31
CA THR A 80 9.63 -7.07 -0.20
C THR A 80 8.26 -6.43 -0.11
N HIS A 81 7.65 -6.07 -1.24
CA HIS A 81 6.30 -5.51 -1.28
C HIS A 81 5.27 -6.46 -0.67
N ILE A 82 5.23 -7.72 -1.11
CA ILE A 82 4.23 -8.70 -0.64
C ILE A 82 4.37 -8.95 0.87
N ILE A 83 5.59 -9.21 1.35
CA ILE A 83 5.84 -9.47 2.77
C ILE A 83 5.46 -8.25 3.61
N LEU A 84 5.91 -7.06 3.20
CA LEU A 84 5.63 -5.84 3.94
C LEU A 84 4.16 -5.43 3.86
N ALA A 85 3.45 -5.72 2.77
CA ALA A 85 2.01 -5.49 2.62
C ALA A 85 1.19 -6.33 3.61
N ALA A 86 1.54 -7.61 3.77
CA ALA A 86 0.90 -8.48 4.76
C ALA A 86 1.18 -8.00 6.19
N VAL A 87 2.42 -7.60 6.48
CA VAL A 87 2.84 -7.14 7.80
C VAL A 87 2.24 -5.78 8.15
N ILE A 88 2.18 -4.82 7.22
CA ILE A 88 1.77 -3.45 7.54
C ILE A 88 0.27 -3.34 7.89
N MET A 89 -0.58 -4.20 7.34
CA MET A 89 -2.04 -4.15 7.56
C MET A 89 -2.44 -4.20 9.05
N PRO A 90 -1.98 -5.17 9.88
CA PRO A 90 -2.28 -5.15 11.32
C PRO A 90 -1.70 -3.92 12.03
N PHE A 91 -0.55 -3.39 11.61
CA PHE A 91 0.01 -2.16 12.18
C PHE A 91 -0.84 -0.93 11.84
N ILE A 92 -1.40 -0.85 10.63
CA ILE A 92 -2.34 0.22 10.25
C ILE A 92 -3.58 0.16 11.14
N LEU A 93 -4.21 -1.01 11.28
CA LEU A 93 -5.38 -1.19 12.13
C LEU A 93 -5.09 -0.83 13.58
N TYR A 94 -3.95 -1.27 14.12
CA TYR A 94 -3.55 -0.97 15.48
C TYR A 94 -3.25 0.52 15.69
N THR A 95 -2.60 1.17 14.72
CA THR A 95 -2.33 2.62 14.75
C THR A 95 -3.64 3.42 14.69
N THR A 96 -4.62 2.97 13.92
CA THR A 96 -5.96 3.55 13.84
C THR A 96 -6.74 3.32 15.13
N TYR A 97 -6.69 2.11 15.70
CA TYR A 97 -7.32 1.79 16.99
C TYR A 97 -6.89 2.79 18.09
N ARG A 98 -5.58 3.05 18.22
CA ARG A 98 -5.04 4.04 19.17
C ARG A 98 -5.56 5.46 18.91
N ALA A 99 -5.88 5.82 17.66
CA ALA A 99 -6.50 7.11 17.35
C ALA A 99 -7.99 7.13 17.74
N LEU A 100 -8.71 6.02 17.56
CA LEU A 100 -10.12 5.88 17.90
C LEU A 100 -10.37 5.86 19.42
N THR A 101 -9.43 5.32 20.21
CA THR A 101 -9.46 5.34 21.68
C THR A 101 -8.91 6.63 22.29
N ALA A 102 -8.71 7.67 21.49
CA ALA A 102 -8.13 8.96 21.89
C ALA A 102 -6.71 8.89 22.51
N GLU A 103 -5.96 7.80 22.28
CA GLU A 103 -4.58 7.64 22.72
C GLU A 103 -3.58 8.28 21.74
N PHE A 104 -3.76 9.58 21.45
CA PHE A 104 -3.03 10.30 20.41
C PHE A 104 -1.50 10.27 20.58
N GLY A 105 -1.00 10.25 21.81
CA GLY A 105 0.44 10.12 22.09
C GLY A 105 1.02 8.78 21.61
N LYS A 106 0.30 7.68 21.82
CA LYS A 106 0.69 6.34 21.35
C LYS A 106 0.51 6.23 19.84
N HIS A 107 -0.61 6.73 19.31
CA HIS A 107 -0.84 6.83 17.87
C HIS A 107 0.32 7.53 17.16
N ARG A 108 0.74 8.72 17.63
CA ARG A 108 1.84 9.48 17.01
C ARG A 108 3.17 8.73 17.06
N LYS A 109 3.47 8.00 18.14
CA LYS A 109 4.70 7.19 18.24
C LYS A 109 4.70 6.06 17.21
N LEU A 110 3.59 5.33 17.09
CA LEU A 110 3.46 4.24 16.12
C LEU A 110 3.44 4.75 14.67
N ALA A 111 2.72 5.84 14.41
CA ALA A 111 2.59 6.42 13.08
C ALA A 111 3.93 6.82 12.45
N LYS A 112 4.97 7.13 13.25
CA LYS A 112 6.33 7.38 12.74
C LYS A 112 6.96 6.18 12.02
N TYR A 113 6.54 4.96 12.38
CA TYR A 113 7.01 3.72 11.76
C TYR A 113 5.98 3.17 10.76
N THR A 114 4.69 3.21 11.13
CA THR A 114 3.60 2.74 10.27
C THR A 114 3.52 3.55 8.97
N TRP A 115 3.63 4.89 9.04
CA TRP A 115 3.49 5.74 7.86
C TRP A 115 4.54 5.50 6.77
N PRO A 116 5.87 5.49 7.05
CA PRO A 116 6.87 5.27 6.00
C PRO A 116 6.78 3.86 5.41
N LEU A 117 6.48 2.85 6.24
CA LEU A 117 6.31 1.49 5.75
C LEU A 117 5.06 1.35 4.86
N TRP A 118 3.95 1.97 5.27
CA TRP A 118 2.73 2.00 4.47
C TRP A 118 2.94 2.73 3.14
N PHE A 119 3.65 3.85 3.16
CA PHE A 119 3.99 4.60 1.96
C PHE A 119 4.93 3.82 1.03
N TYR A 120 5.92 3.11 1.57
CA TYR A 120 6.80 2.23 0.80
C TYR A 120 6.00 1.18 0.05
N VAL A 121 5.09 0.48 0.74
CA VAL A 121 4.25 -0.56 0.14
C VAL A 121 3.34 0.05 -0.94
N SER A 122 2.68 1.17 -0.67
CA SER A 122 1.77 1.78 -1.67
C SER A 122 2.50 2.22 -2.93
N VAL A 123 3.72 2.78 -2.82
CA VAL A 123 4.52 3.19 -3.99
C VAL A 123 5.07 1.97 -4.75
N THR A 124 5.63 1.00 -4.03
CA THR A 124 6.21 -0.19 -4.66
C THR A 124 5.17 -1.03 -5.39
N GLY A 125 3.91 -1.07 -4.94
CA GLY A 125 2.83 -1.75 -5.64
C GLY A 125 2.58 -1.17 -7.04
N VAL A 126 2.69 0.15 -7.18
CA VAL A 126 2.60 0.82 -8.49
C VAL A 126 3.82 0.49 -9.34
N ILE A 127 5.03 0.57 -8.78
CA ILE A 127 6.27 0.25 -9.51
C ILE A 127 6.24 -1.18 -10.05
N VAL A 128 5.85 -2.16 -9.23
CA VAL A 128 5.73 -3.56 -9.63
C VAL A 128 4.78 -3.70 -10.82
N TYR A 129 3.62 -3.05 -10.78
CA TYR A 129 2.67 -3.05 -11.90
C TYR A 129 3.31 -2.50 -13.18
N TRP A 130 3.95 -1.33 -13.12
CA TRP A 130 4.59 -0.71 -14.29
C TRP A 130 5.73 -1.56 -14.86
N MET A 131 6.46 -2.29 -14.02
CA MET A 131 7.53 -3.17 -14.47
C MET A 131 7.00 -4.39 -15.22
N ILE A 132 5.89 -4.97 -14.77
CA ILE A 132 5.31 -6.18 -15.38
C ILE A 132 4.31 -5.88 -16.51
N SER A 133 3.72 -4.68 -16.54
CA SER A 133 2.69 -4.32 -17.52
C SER A 133 3.08 -4.52 -18.99
N PRO A 134 4.35 -4.32 -19.43
CA PRO A 134 4.74 -4.60 -20.81
C PRO A 134 4.67 -6.09 -21.20
N PHE A 135 4.56 -7.00 -20.22
CA PHE A 135 4.48 -8.45 -20.42
C PHE A 135 3.05 -8.98 -20.30
N TYR A 136 2.07 -8.09 -20.11
CA TYR A 136 0.66 -8.42 -20.20
C TYR A 136 0.26 -8.47 -21.69
N ASN A 137 0.30 -9.67 -22.28
CA ASN A 137 -0.20 -9.95 -23.63
C ASN A 137 -1.61 -10.53 -23.57
#